data_AF-A0A955ASW9-F1
#
_entry.id   AF-A0A955ASW9-F1
#
_cell.length_a   1.000
_cell.length_b   1.000
_cell.length_c   1.000
_cell.angle_alpha   90.00
_cell.angle_beta   90.00
_cell.angle_gamma   90.00
#
_symmetry.space_group_name_H-M   'P 1'
#
loop_
_entity.id
_entity.type
_entity.pdbx_description
1 polymer ?
#
loop_
_entity_poly.entity_id
_entity_poly.type
_entity_poly.pdbx_seq_one_letter_code
_entity_poly.pdbx_strand_id
1 'polypeptide(L)'
;TRASDYSIYESPNGKFYFVPHDMNEAFHGGGGPGGRGGRGRGFRPDDANGPTADRTDRAGDQLAEDRPDRPDEFGPRPDFGPGDFGGGRRGRGGRGFGGPGGGPGGPGHGGVDLDPLVNIDNERMPLRRQLLAVPALKQRYLQCVKTIAKDSLDWSELQNSIAAYRSLIQEEVQQDVKKTTSTDAFINATRTDDSDESDESPGSLKSFFEGRRKYLLSYKAIESLPDAQVPAFFAVSDADSAPSPELPELAASDVMINEFMASNESTVQSPRGKYSDWIELVNRSGKAVDVSGMYLSDNAHSVQKWKIPEGTVIAPGGYLLIWADEKKSKEGDLHCNFKLAAEGEEIFLSDTDARGNQLLDYVKFGAQDKDVAFGRTADGQLWRSLVPTPGAQNRESK
;
A
#
# COMPACT_ATOMS: atom_id res chain seq x y z
N THR A 1 14.84 6.48 15.57
CA THR A 1 13.67 7.37 15.68
C THR A 1 12.84 7.15 14.43
N ARG A 2 11.58 6.71 14.55
CA ARG A 2 10.71 6.58 13.37
C ARG A 2 10.55 7.98 12.77
N ALA A 3 10.75 8.12 11.46
CA ALA A 3 10.42 9.35 10.75
C ALA A 3 8.93 9.64 10.97
N SER A 4 8.55 10.92 11.05
CA SER A 4 7.18 11.36 11.29
C SER A 4 6.19 10.71 10.31
N ASP A 5 4.96 10.45 10.76
CA ASP A 5 3.86 9.81 10.00
C ASP A 5 3.32 10.68 8.84
N TYR A 6 4.11 11.66 8.41
CA TYR A 6 3.82 12.55 7.31
C TYR A 6 5.12 13.02 6.65
N SER A 7 5.08 13.11 5.32
CA SER A 7 6.07 13.84 4.54
C SER A 7 5.60 15.28 4.39
N ILE A 8 6.51 16.23 4.65
CA ILE A 8 6.29 17.65 4.38
C ILE A 8 6.97 18.00 3.06
N TYR A 9 6.23 18.57 2.13
CA TYR A 9 6.75 19.04 0.85
C TYR A 9 6.48 20.54 0.69
N GLU A 10 7.53 21.33 0.49
CA GLU A 10 7.37 22.73 0.06
C GLU A 10 7.39 22.76 -1.47
N SER A 11 6.29 23.22 -2.05
CA SER A 11 6.21 23.41 -3.50
C SER A 11 7.03 24.62 -3.96
N PRO A 12 7.34 24.73 -5.27
CA PRO A 12 8.10 25.85 -5.83
C PRO A 12 7.47 27.23 -5.61
N ASN A 13 6.18 27.30 -5.27
CA ASN A 13 5.48 28.55 -4.93
C ASN A 13 5.46 28.86 -3.42
N GLY A 14 6.22 28.12 -2.60
CA GLY A 14 6.38 28.36 -1.16
C GLY A 14 5.24 27.79 -0.30
N LYS A 15 4.37 26.94 -0.86
CA LYS A 15 3.28 26.29 -0.10
C LYS A 15 3.71 24.93 0.41
N PHE A 16 3.48 24.68 1.71
CA PHE A 16 3.72 23.38 2.35
C PHE A 16 2.54 22.42 2.20
N TYR A 17 2.84 21.17 1.87
CA TYR A 17 1.93 20.04 1.74
C TYR A 17 2.29 18.97 2.76
N PHE A 18 1.28 18.31 3.30
CA PHE A 18 1.43 17.24 4.27
C PHE A 18 0.85 15.97 3.68
N VAL A 19 1.70 14.97 3.47
CA VAL A 19 1.30 13.67 2.93
C VAL A 19 1.39 12.65 4.05
N PRO A 20 0.28 12.16 4.61
CA PRO A 20 0.33 11.15 5.65
C PRO A 20 0.92 9.85 5.11
N HIS A 21 1.88 9.29 5.83
CA HIS A 21 2.45 7.96 5.61
C HIS A 21 2.23 7.21 6.92
N ASP A 22 1.43 6.14 6.87
CA ASP A 22 1.05 5.27 8.00
C ASP A 22 -0.22 5.69 8.76
N MET A 23 -1.28 4.86 8.62
CA MET A 23 -2.53 4.96 9.38
C MET A 23 -2.83 3.67 10.14
N ASN A 24 -1.84 2.81 10.38
CA ASN A 24 -2.05 1.56 11.08
C ASN A 24 -2.68 1.78 12.48
N GLU A 25 -2.38 2.88 13.17
CA GLU A 25 -2.91 3.25 14.49
C GLU A 25 -4.43 3.49 14.51
N ALA A 26 -5.05 3.83 13.37
CA ALA A 26 -6.50 4.01 13.27
C ALA A 26 -7.29 2.69 13.33
N PHE A 27 -6.61 1.57 13.08
CA PHE A 27 -7.19 0.22 13.03
C PHE A 27 -6.74 -0.70 14.17
N HIS A 28 -5.97 -0.19 15.14
CA HIS A 28 -5.60 -0.99 16.31
C HIS A 28 -6.73 -0.98 17.35
N GLY A 29 -7.33 -2.15 17.59
CA GLY A 29 -7.98 -2.43 18.88
C GLY A 29 -6.95 -2.32 20.00
N GLY A 30 -7.33 -1.68 21.12
CA GLY A 30 -6.44 -1.30 22.21
C GLY A 30 -5.40 -2.35 22.59
N GLY A 31 -4.13 -2.04 22.32
CA GLY A 31 -2.97 -2.82 22.76
C GLY A 31 -1.95 -1.89 23.40
N GLY A 32 -1.68 -2.10 24.69
CA GLY A 32 -0.70 -1.34 25.47
C GLY A 32 0.77 -1.57 25.06
N PRO A 33 1.73 -0.95 25.79
CA PRO A 33 3.08 -0.69 25.32
C PRO A 33 3.92 -1.95 25.03
N GLY A 34 4.70 -1.87 23.95
CA GLY A 34 5.52 -2.94 23.39
C GLY A 34 6.34 -3.78 24.40
N GLY A 35 6.20 -5.09 24.26
CA GLY A 35 7.04 -6.08 24.92
C GLY A 35 8.42 -6.22 24.26
N ARG A 36 9.44 -6.24 25.12
CA ARG A 36 10.88 -6.41 24.85
C ARG A 36 11.21 -7.30 23.64
N GLY A 37 12.01 -6.74 22.74
CA GLY A 37 12.70 -7.48 21.68
C GLY A 37 13.52 -8.65 22.23
N GLY A 38 13.30 -9.81 21.60
CA GLY A 38 14.12 -11.01 21.81
C GLY A 38 15.56 -10.74 21.41
N ARG A 39 16.49 -11.17 22.27
CA ARG A 39 17.94 -11.10 22.05
C ARG A 39 18.33 -11.98 20.86
N GLY A 40 18.50 -11.36 19.69
CA GLY A 40 19.30 -11.91 18.61
C GLY A 40 20.76 -11.94 19.05
N ARG A 41 21.39 -13.11 18.96
CA ARG A 41 22.81 -13.34 19.24
C ARG A 41 23.67 -12.50 18.30
N GLY A 42 24.24 -11.42 18.82
CA GLY A 42 25.29 -10.66 18.13
C GLY A 42 26.61 -11.43 18.16
N PHE A 43 27.13 -11.70 16.97
CA PHE A 43 28.54 -11.96 16.71
C PHE A 43 29.38 -10.85 17.36
N ARG A 44 30.34 -11.20 18.22
CA ARG A 44 31.38 -10.29 18.70
C ARG A 44 32.64 -10.52 17.85
N PRO A 45 33.26 -9.49 17.27
CA PRO A 45 34.68 -9.48 17.01
C PRO A 45 35.41 -9.07 18.29
N ASP A 46 36.53 -9.74 18.52
CA ASP A 46 37.53 -9.42 19.52
C ASP A 46 37.96 -7.95 19.44
N ASP A 47 38.21 -7.34 20.60
CA ASP A 47 39.43 -6.54 20.75
C ASP A 47 39.74 -6.25 22.22
N ALA A 48 41.04 -6.29 22.46
CA ALA A 48 41.74 -6.28 23.72
C ALA A 48 41.61 -4.96 24.48
N ASN A 49 41.52 -5.06 25.81
CA ASN A 49 42.32 -4.30 26.78
C ASN A 49 41.86 -4.64 28.21
N GLY A 50 42.66 -5.43 28.92
CA GLY A 50 42.79 -5.27 30.37
C GLY A 50 43.78 -4.15 30.70
N PRO A 51 44.22 -3.95 31.96
CA PRO A 51 43.93 -4.74 33.16
C PRO A 51 43.60 -3.87 34.40
N THR A 52 43.30 -4.50 35.55
CA THR A 52 44.14 -4.45 36.78
C THR A 52 43.46 -5.12 37.97
N ALA A 53 44.22 -6.05 38.60
CA ALA A 53 44.34 -6.40 40.03
C ALA A 53 43.08 -6.93 40.76
N ASP A 54 43.14 -7.92 41.65
CA ASP A 54 44.21 -8.33 42.55
C ASP A 54 43.94 -9.78 43.05
N ARG A 55 45.03 -10.52 43.34
CA ARG A 55 45.25 -11.57 44.38
C ARG A 55 44.14 -12.62 44.67
N THR A 56 44.42 -13.91 44.85
CA THR A 56 45.56 -14.61 45.47
C THR A 56 45.42 -16.12 45.21
N ASP A 57 46.57 -16.80 45.10
CA ASP A 57 46.90 -18.14 45.62
C ASP A 57 46.10 -19.38 45.12
N ARG A 58 46.65 -20.58 44.92
CA ARG A 58 48.00 -21.16 44.89
C ARG A 58 47.80 -22.67 44.61
N ALA A 59 48.78 -23.28 43.95
CA ALA A 59 49.00 -24.74 43.79
C ALA A 59 48.04 -25.47 42.83
N GLY A 60 48.48 -26.28 41.87
CA GLY A 60 49.80 -26.82 41.58
C GLY A 60 49.61 -28.25 41.07
N ASP A 61 50.30 -28.60 39.96
CA ASP A 61 50.77 -29.94 39.58
C ASP A 61 49.74 -31.10 39.48
N GLN A 62 49.76 -32.05 38.55
CA GLN A 62 50.63 -32.44 37.44
C GLN A 62 50.01 -33.73 36.84
N LEU A 63 50.36 -34.06 35.58
CA LEU A 63 50.42 -35.41 34.97
C LEU A 63 49.08 -36.03 34.50
N ALA A 64 48.92 -36.27 33.18
CA ALA A 64 49.28 -37.48 32.41
C ALA A 64 48.33 -38.66 32.76
N GLU A 65 47.80 -39.52 31.89
CA GLU A 65 47.89 -39.84 30.46
C GLU A 65 46.72 -40.85 30.21
N ASP A 66 46.59 -41.35 28.98
CA ASP A 66 45.82 -42.56 28.57
C ASP A 66 44.30 -42.49 28.30
N ARG A 67 43.99 -42.66 26.99
CA ARG A 67 42.76 -43.23 26.39
C ARG A 67 42.77 -44.78 26.59
N PRO A 68 41.79 -45.62 26.13
CA PRO A 68 40.61 -45.38 25.28
C PRO A 68 39.33 -46.19 25.65
N ASP A 69 38.34 -46.10 24.75
CA ASP A 69 37.25 -47.03 24.43
C ASP A 69 35.78 -46.75 24.89
N ARG A 70 34.94 -46.86 23.84
CA ARG A 70 33.49 -46.68 23.60
C ARG A 70 32.61 -47.80 24.26
N PRO A 71 31.28 -47.90 23.99
CA PRO A 71 30.18 -46.92 23.86
C PRO A 71 28.90 -47.38 24.64
N ASP A 72 27.77 -46.74 24.34
CA ASP A 72 26.39 -47.27 24.36
C ASP A 72 25.37 -46.83 25.45
N GLU A 73 24.20 -46.53 24.89
CA GLU A 73 22.83 -46.71 25.38
C GLU A 73 22.14 -45.68 26.30
N PHE A 74 21.20 -45.00 25.63
CA PHE A 74 19.96 -44.46 26.14
C PHE A 74 19.16 -45.49 26.96
N GLY A 75 18.71 -45.08 28.16
CA GLY A 75 17.66 -45.73 28.93
C GLY A 75 16.99 -44.75 29.91
N PRO A 76 15.71 -44.93 30.31
CA PRO A 76 14.78 -43.83 30.61
C PRO A 76 14.51 -43.54 32.11
N ARG A 77 13.88 -42.36 32.29
CA ARG A 77 13.17 -41.71 33.43
C ARG A 77 12.77 -42.54 34.67
N PRO A 78 12.55 -41.86 35.81
CA PRO A 78 11.41 -42.19 36.65
C PRO A 78 10.50 -41.00 37.00
N ASP A 79 9.25 -41.41 37.22
CA ASP A 79 8.01 -40.74 37.53
C ASP A 79 7.82 -40.61 39.06
N PHE A 80 6.98 -39.66 39.50
CA PHE A 80 6.34 -39.67 40.82
C PHE A 80 4.97 -38.97 40.73
N GLY A 81 3.89 -39.74 40.92
CA GLY A 81 2.51 -39.28 41.14
C GLY A 81 2.17 -39.06 42.64
N PRO A 82 0.91 -39.28 43.08
CA PRO A 82 -0.23 -38.36 42.91
C PRO A 82 -1.03 -38.11 44.21
N GLY A 83 -1.95 -37.12 44.20
CA GLY A 83 -3.04 -36.91 45.17
C GLY A 83 -3.54 -35.44 45.15
N ASP A 84 -4.80 -35.05 45.34
CA ASP A 84 -6.09 -35.69 45.60
C ASP A 84 -7.22 -34.67 45.23
N PHE A 85 -8.46 -35.14 45.09
CA PHE A 85 -9.63 -34.53 44.47
C PHE A 85 -10.36 -33.44 45.29
N GLY A 86 -11.01 -32.50 44.58
CA GLY A 86 -12.08 -31.63 45.10
C GLY A 86 -12.88 -30.99 43.97
N GLY A 87 -14.11 -31.46 43.74
CA GLY A 87 -14.92 -31.18 42.55
C GLY A 87 -15.56 -29.79 42.45
N GLY A 88 -15.88 -29.41 41.21
CA GLY A 88 -16.69 -28.24 40.88
C GLY A 88 -16.68 -27.92 39.38
N ARG A 89 -17.43 -28.68 38.57
CA ARG A 89 -17.77 -28.26 37.20
C ARG A 89 -18.78 -27.11 37.28
N ARG A 90 -18.48 -25.95 36.66
CA ARG A 90 -19.37 -25.16 35.77
C ARG A 90 -18.65 -23.90 35.28
N GLY A 91 -18.70 -23.66 33.97
CA GLY A 91 -18.36 -22.38 33.33
C GLY A 91 -17.01 -22.32 32.61
N ARG A 92 -16.83 -23.08 31.53
CA ARG A 92 -15.72 -22.85 30.59
C ARG A 92 -16.10 -21.68 29.68
N GLY A 93 -15.86 -20.45 30.15
CA GLY A 93 -15.87 -19.27 29.29
C GLY A 93 -14.67 -19.29 28.36
N GLY A 94 -14.94 -19.30 27.06
CA GLY A 94 -13.94 -19.21 26.00
C GLY A 94 -13.16 -17.91 26.10
N ARG A 95 -11.84 -18.01 25.95
CA ARG A 95 -10.95 -16.86 25.80
C ARG A 95 -11.16 -16.29 24.41
N GLY A 96 -11.97 -15.24 24.29
CA GLY A 96 -12.00 -14.36 23.13
C GLY A 96 -10.71 -13.52 23.03
N PHE A 97 -10.57 -12.80 21.92
CA PHE A 97 -9.47 -11.87 21.66
C PHE A 97 -9.33 -10.81 22.76
N GLY A 98 -8.54 -11.16 23.77
CA GLY A 98 -8.13 -10.30 24.86
C GLY A 98 -6.81 -10.84 25.36
N GLY A 99 -5.72 -10.12 25.09
CA GLY A 99 -4.51 -10.27 25.89
C GLY A 99 -4.87 -10.02 27.37
N PRO A 100 -4.25 -10.73 28.33
CA PRO A 100 -4.63 -10.66 29.73
C PRO A 100 -4.20 -9.31 30.32
N GLY A 101 -5.16 -8.49 30.74
CA GLY A 101 -4.85 -7.25 31.46
C GLY A 101 -5.96 -6.22 31.43
N GLY A 102 -7.12 -6.54 32.01
CA GLY A 102 -8.13 -5.53 32.34
C GLY A 102 -7.61 -4.62 33.45
N GLY A 103 -7.34 -3.36 33.10
CA GLY A 103 -7.17 -2.24 34.02
C GLY A 103 -8.16 -1.13 33.66
N PRO A 104 -8.61 -0.30 34.62
CA PRO A 104 -9.67 0.68 34.38
C PRO A 104 -9.22 1.72 33.33
N GLY A 105 -10.09 1.99 32.36
CA GLY A 105 -9.84 2.86 31.22
C GLY A 105 -9.34 4.26 31.62
N GLY A 106 -8.16 4.59 31.11
CA GLY A 106 -7.73 5.98 30.95
C GLY A 106 -8.22 6.52 29.60
N PRO A 107 -8.53 7.83 29.50
CA PRO A 107 -9.06 8.41 28.28
C PRO A 107 -7.97 8.44 27.19
N GLY A 108 -8.16 7.70 26.09
CA GLY A 108 -7.36 7.93 24.87
C GLY A 108 -6.80 6.73 24.11
N HIS A 109 -7.35 5.52 24.19
CA HIS A 109 -6.85 4.40 23.37
C HIS A 109 -7.97 3.66 22.63
N GLY A 110 -8.05 3.92 21.31
CA GLY A 110 -8.61 3.07 20.25
C GLY A 110 -10.01 2.48 20.49
N GLY A 111 -11.05 3.11 19.96
CA GLY A 111 -12.43 2.63 20.03
C GLY A 111 -13.39 3.47 19.18
N VAL A 112 -14.65 3.05 19.10
CA VAL A 112 -15.72 3.78 18.39
C VAL A 112 -15.92 5.20 18.94
N ASP A 113 -15.53 5.43 20.19
CA ASP A 113 -15.68 6.66 20.97
C ASP A 113 -14.41 7.52 21.05
N LEU A 114 -13.39 7.24 20.22
CA LEU A 114 -12.16 8.04 20.19
C LEU A 114 -12.45 9.51 19.84
N ASP A 115 -12.07 10.44 20.72
CA ASP A 115 -12.29 11.88 20.50
C ASP A 115 -11.64 12.33 19.16
N PRO A 116 -12.37 12.94 18.21
CA PRO A 116 -11.79 13.43 16.96
C PRO A 116 -10.69 14.49 17.17
N LEU A 117 -10.65 15.14 18.34
CA LEU A 117 -9.64 16.11 18.75
C LEU A 117 -8.59 15.52 19.71
N VAL A 118 -8.51 14.20 19.83
CA VAL A 118 -7.46 13.53 20.63
C VAL A 118 -6.08 14.07 20.26
N ASN A 119 -5.22 14.21 21.27
CA ASN A 119 -3.84 14.70 21.16
C ASN A 119 -3.66 16.11 20.59
N ILE A 120 -4.70 16.96 20.59
CA ILE A 120 -4.57 18.35 20.12
C ILE A 120 -3.54 19.17 20.93
N ASP A 121 -3.35 18.84 22.20
CA ASP A 121 -2.39 19.50 23.10
C ASP A 121 -1.04 18.76 23.18
N ASN A 122 -0.83 17.71 22.38
CA ASN A 122 0.39 16.91 22.45
C ASN A 122 1.58 17.66 21.85
N GLU A 123 2.57 17.98 22.69
CA GLU A 123 3.77 18.71 22.28
C GLU A 123 4.64 17.95 21.27
N ARG A 124 4.53 16.62 21.24
CA ARG A 124 5.20 15.77 20.24
C ARG A 124 4.51 15.76 18.89
N MET A 125 3.34 16.39 18.78
CA MET A 125 2.60 16.58 17.52
C MET A 125 2.50 18.07 17.18
N PRO A 126 3.66 18.77 17.00
CA PRO A 126 3.69 20.22 16.91
C PRO A 126 2.84 20.74 15.75
N LEU A 127 2.84 20.06 14.61
CA LEU A 127 2.04 20.46 13.46
C LEU A 127 0.52 20.41 13.76
N ARG A 128 0.01 19.28 14.24
CA ARG A 128 -1.41 19.10 14.56
C ARG A 128 -1.87 20.11 15.61
N ARG A 129 -1.06 20.29 16.66
CA ARG A 129 -1.28 21.29 17.71
C ARG A 129 -1.39 22.70 17.13
N GLN A 130 -0.43 23.12 16.30
CA GLN A 130 -0.40 24.47 15.74
C GLN A 130 -1.54 24.71 14.71
N LEU A 131 -1.81 23.74 13.84
CA LEU A 131 -2.87 23.86 12.84
C LEU A 131 -4.26 23.90 13.48
N LEU A 132 -4.55 23.01 14.43
CA LEU A 132 -5.86 22.95 15.08
C LEU A 132 -6.03 23.98 16.20
N ALA A 133 -4.98 24.73 16.56
CA ALA A 133 -5.10 25.94 17.36
C ALA A 133 -5.74 27.10 16.57
N VAL A 134 -5.68 27.07 15.23
CA VAL A 134 -6.34 28.07 14.39
C VAL A 134 -7.85 27.76 14.29
N PRO A 135 -8.75 28.63 14.78
CA PRO A 135 -10.19 28.31 14.87
C PRO A 135 -10.84 27.91 13.54
N ALA A 136 -10.50 28.63 12.46
CA ALA A 136 -11.03 28.34 11.12
C ALA A 136 -10.60 26.96 10.60
N LEU A 137 -9.34 26.56 10.84
CA LEU A 137 -8.83 25.25 10.43
C LEU A 137 -9.41 24.13 11.30
N LYS A 138 -9.59 24.36 12.60
CA LYS A 138 -10.26 23.42 13.50
C LYS A 138 -11.71 23.18 13.10
N GLN A 139 -12.46 24.24 12.79
CA GLN A 139 -13.83 24.13 12.32
C GLN A 139 -13.90 23.35 10.99
N ARG A 140 -13.00 23.64 10.06
CA ARG A 140 -12.89 22.93 8.78
C ARG A 140 -12.57 21.44 8.97
N TYR A 141 -11.62 21.12 9.86
CA TYR A 141 -11.31 19.74 10.23
C TYR A 141 -12.54 18.99 10.74
N LEU A 142 -13.31 19.59 11.65
CA LEU A 142 -14.54 18.98 12.17
C LEU A 142 -15.62 18.82 11.09
N GLN A 143 -15.70 19.74 10.11
CA GLN A 143 -16.58 19.57 8.96
C GLN A 143 -16.15 18.35 8.10
N CYS A 144 -14.85 18.16 7.86
CA CYS A 144 -14.36 16.97 7.17
C CYS A 144 -14.73 15.69 7.92
N VAL A 145 -14.55 15.67 9.24
CA VAL A 145 -14.95 14.52 10.07
C VAL A 145 -16.45 14.26 9.96
N LYS A 146 -17.29 15.31 9.94
CA LYS A 146 -18.74 15.20 9.73
C LYS A 146 -19.06 14.52 8.39
N THR A 147 -18.45 14.98 7.29
CA THR A 147 -18.64 14.42 5.95
C THR A 147 -18.21 12.96 5.88
N ILE A 148 -17.01 12.62 6.39
CA ILE A 148 -16.55 11.23 6.46
C ILE A 148 -17.55 10.36 7.23
N ALA A 149 -18.04 10.83 8.37
CA ALA A 149 -19.01 10.09 9.17
C ALA A 149 -20.35 9.90 8.44
N LYS A 150 -20.84 10.92 7.73
CA LYS A 150 -22.11 10.82 6.99
C LYS A 150 -22.00 9.90 5.78
N ASP A 151 -20.96 10.08 4.98
CA ASP A 151 -20.89 9.58 3.60
C ASP A 151 -20.00 8.35 3.48
N SER A 152 -18.86 8.30 4.17
CA SER A 152 -17.87 7.22 4.01
C SER A 152 -17.98 6.12 5.06
N LEU A 153 -18.45 6.43 6.27
CA LEU A 153 -18.66 5.45 7.34
C LEU A 153 -20.07 4.84 7.33
N ASP A 154 -20.90 5.16 6.34
CA ASP A 154 -22.20 4.52 6.19
C ASP A 154 -22.02 3.05 5.79
N TRP A 155 -22.70 2.14 6.50
CA TRP A 155 -22.58 0.71 6.28
C TRP A 155 -23.05 0.32 4.87
N SER A 156 -24.03 1.04 4.31
CA SER A 156 -24.52 0.78 2.96
C SER A 156 -23.44 0.93 1.89
N GLU A 157 -22.51 1.86 2.10
CA GLU A 157 -21.39 2.14 1.19
C GLU A 157 -20.25 1.13 1.36
N LEU A 158 -20.04 0.63 2.58
CA LEU A 158 -18.90 -0.22 2.92
C LEU A 158 -19.16 -1.72 2.73
N GLN A 159 -20.40 -2.18 2.93
CA GLN A 159 -20.73 -3.61 2.98
C GLN A 159 -20.31 -4.39 1.72
N ASN A 160 -20.46 -3.78 0.54
CA ASN A 160 -20.16 -4.43 -0.74
C ASN A 160 -18.64 -4.61 -0.92
N SER A 161 -17.85 -3.59 -0.57
CA SER A 161 -16.39 -3.66 -0.61
C SER A 161 -15.85 -4.67 0.39
N ILE A 162 -16.39 -4.68 1.61
CA ILE A 162 -16.02 -5.67 2.65
C ILE A 162 -16.33 -7.09 2.18
N ALA A 163 -17.52 -7.32 1.61
CA ALA A 163 -17.88 -8.62 1.06
C ALA A 163 -16.95 -9.06 -0.07
N ALA A 164 -16.63 -8.15 -1.02
CA ALA A 164 -15.72 -8.43 -2.12
C ALA A 164 -14.31 -8.80 -1.64
N TYR A 165 -13.75 -8.04 -0.70
CA TYR A 165 -12.44 -8.34 -0.14
C TYR A 165 -12.44 -9.63 0.67
N ARG A 166 -13.49 -9.91 1.44
CA ARG A 166 -13.63 -11.18 2.15
C ARG A 166 -13.63 -12.35 1.16
N SER A 167 -14.44 -12.29 0.11
CA SER A 167 -14.48 -13.33 -0.92
C SER A 167 -13.14 -13.55 -1.60
N LEU A 168 -12.37 -12.48 -1.81
CA LEU A 168 -11.05 -12.54 -2.45
C LEU A 168 -9.99 -13.26 -1.62
N ILE A 169 -10.02 -13.15 -0.28
CA ILE A 169 -8.89 -13.62 0.58
C ILE A 169 -9.25 -14.76 1.54
N GLN A 170 -10.53 -15.14 1.64
CA GLN A 170 -10.99 -16.08 2.67
C GLN A 170 -10.33 -17.47 2.56
N GLU A 171 -10.05 -17.94 1.34
CA GLU A 171 -9.47 -19.27 1.11
C GLU A 171 -8.00 -19.29 1.56
N GLU A 172 -7.25 -18.24 1.25
CA GLU A 172 -5.86 -18.04 1.64
C GLU A 172 -5.75 -17.91 3.18
N VAL A 173 -6.67 -17.15 3.81
CA VAL A 173 -6.74 -17.04 5.27
C VAL A 173 -7.04 -18.39 5.92
N GLN A 174 -7.90 -19.21 5.31
CA GLN A 174 -8.19 -20.56 5.80
C GLN A 174 -6.95 -21.47 5.72
N GLN A 175 -6.20 -21.39 4.63
CA GLN A 175 -5.01 -22.21 4.37
C GLN A 175 -3.78 -21.78 5.17
N ASP A 176 -3.68 -20.52 5.62
CA ASP A 176 -2.52 -20.01 6.33
C ASP A 176 -2.27 -20.74 7.66
N VAL A 177 -1.11 -21.41 7.78
CA VAL A 177 -0.69 -22.12 9.00
C VAL A 177 0.03 -21.22 10.01
N LYS A 178 0.34 -19.98 9.65
CA LYS A 178 1.03 -18.98 10.49
C LYS A 178 0.12 -17.86 10.99
N LYS A 179 -1.19 -17.94 10.72
CA LYS A 179 -2.17 -16.93 11.16
C LYS A 179 -2.16 -16.73 12.67
N THR A 180 -2.19 -15.46 13.08
CA THR A 180 -2.27 -15.05 14.50
C THR A 180 -3.71 -15.05 15.03
N THR A 181 -4.69 -15.23 14.14
CA THR A 181 -6.12 -15.26 14.43
C THR A 181 -6.83 -16.42 13.74
N SER A 182 -7.95 -16.88 14.30
CA SER A 182 -8.71 -17.98 13.72
C SER A 182 -9.49 -17.55 12.48
N THR A 183 -9.72 -18.49 11.56
CA THR A 183 -10.56 -18.26 10.39
C THR A 183 -11.99 -17.87 10.78
N ASP A 184 -12.54 -18.45 11.84
CA ASP A 184 -13.86 -18.08 12.38
C ASP A 184 -13.88 -16.63 12.88
N ALA A 185 -12.81 -16.17 13.54
CA ALA A 185 -12.73 -14.78 13.97
C ALA A 185 -12.65 -13.81 12.79
N PHE A 186 -11.95 -14.17 11.70
CA PHE A 186 -11.95 -13.41 10.46
C PHE A 186 -13.35 -13.36 9.82
N ILE A 187 -14.05 -14.50 9.74
CA ILE A 187 -15.41 -14.60 9.19
C ILE A 187 -16.38 -13.74 10.01
N ASN A 188 -16.30 -13.80 11.33
CA ASN A 188 -17.17 -13.02 12.22
C ASN A 188 -16.86 -11.52 12.14
N ALA A 189 -15.58 -11.13 12.05
CA ALA A 189 -15.19 -9.74 11.93
C ALA A 189 -15.65 -9.09 10.61
N THR A 190 -15.71 -9.88 9.52
CA THR A 190 -16.01 -9.42 8.16
C THR A 190 -17.40 -9.79 7.66
N ARG A 191 -18.28 -10.28 8.54
CA ARG A 191 -19.68 -10.57 8.17
C ARG A 191 -20.42 -9.30 7.80
N THR A 192 -21.36 -9.45 6.87
CA THR A 192 -22.21 -8.35 6.41
C THR A 192 -23.68 -8.52 6.75
N ASP A 193 -24.06 -9.68 7.31
CA ASP A 193 -25.40 -9.98 7.77
C ASP A 193 -25.67 -9.50 9.21
N ASP A 194 -26.95 -9.42 9.56
CA ASP A 194 -27.45 -9.07 10.89
C ASP A 194 -27.51 -10.29 11.83
N SER A 195 -26.71 -11.33 11.58
CA SER A 195 -26.69 -12.48 12.49
C SER A 195 -26.32 -12.01 13.91
N ASP A 196 -27.06 -12.47 14.92
CA ASP A 196 -26.92 -11.97 16.30
C ASP A 196 -25.43 -11.93 16.72
N GLU A 197 -24.95 -10.76 17.13
CA GLU A 197 -23.65 -10.65 17.81
C GLU A 197 -23.78 -11.46 19.11
N SER A 198 -23.22 -12.68 19.15
CA SER A 198 -23.17 -13.44 20.39
C SER A 198 -22.14 -12.82 21.33
N ASP A 199 -22.35 -12.94 22.64
CA ASP A 199 -21.42 -12.46 23.68
C ASP A 199 -19.99 -13.04 23.54
N GLU A 200 -19.78 -14.07 22.71
CA GLU A 200 -18.48 -14.68 22.41
C GLU A 200 -17.75 -14.03 21.20
N SER A 201 -18.38 -13.11 20.47
CA SER A 201 -17.80 -12.42 19.30
C SER A 201 -17.88 -10.90 19.43
N PRO A 202 -17.02 -10.26 20.24
CA PRO A 202 -16.97 -8.80 20.28
C PRO A 202 -16.37 -8.22 19.00
N GLY A 203 -17.15 -7.37 18.32
CA GLY A 203 -16.69 -6.38 17.33
C GLY A 203 -16.59 -6.87 15.89
N SER A 204 -17.70 -6.79 15.14
CA SER A 204 -17.66 -6.85 13.68
C SER A 204 -17.22 -5.50 13.10
N LEU A 205 -16.71 -5.49 11.86
CA LEU A 205 -16.47 -4.23 11.14
C LEU A 205 -17.76 -3.40 11.08
N LYS A 206 -18.91 -4.06 10.92
CA LYS A 206 -20.22 -3.41 10.98
C LYS A 206 -20.46 -2.67 12.29
N SER A 207 -20.36 -3.37 13.43
CA SER A 207 -20.61 -2.73 14.72
C SER A 207 -19.58 -1.64 15.05
N PHE A 208 -18.35 -1.75 14.55
CA PHE A 208 -17.37 -0.67 14.60
C PHE A 208 -17.79 0.55 13.77
N PHE A 209 -18.08 0.38 12.47
CA PHE A 209 -18.42 1.51 11.58
C PHE A 209 -19.70 2.21 12.02
N GLU A 210 -20.74 1.45 12.38
CA GLU A 210 -21.99 2.01 12.88
C GLU A 210 -21.80 2.74 14.22
N GLY A 211 -21.06 2.13 15.15
CA GLY A 211 -20.75 2.74 16.44
C GLY A 211 -19.92 4.02 16.27
N ARG A 212 -18.91 3.99 15.40
CA ARG A 212 -18.02 5.13 15.15
C ARG A 212 -18.76 6.26 14.46
N ARG A 213 -19.57 5.95 13.44
CA ARG A 213 -20.43 6.90 12.75
C ARG A 213 -21.38 7.58 13.72
N LYS A 214 -22.08 6.80 14.54
CA LYS A 214 -22.99 7.31 15.57
C LYS A 214 -22.29 8.27 16.53
N TYR A 215 -21.12 7.87 17.04
CA TYR A 215 -20.34 8.71 17.95
C TYR A 215 -19.95 10.04 17.30
N LEU A 216 -19.37 10.02 16.10
CA LEU A 216 -18.89 11.22 15.41
C LEU A 216 -20.04 12.19 15.07
N LEU A 217 -21.19 11.68 14.61
CA LEU A 217 -22.34 12.52 14.29
C LEU A 217 -23.00 13.12 15.54
N SER A 218 -22.89 12.44 16.70
CA SER A 218 -23.35 12.95 18.00
C SER A 218 -22.34 13.84 18.73
N TYR A 219 -21.13 13.99 18.20
CA TYR A 219 -20.10 14.79 18.84
C TYR A 219 -20.51 16.26 18.79
N LYS A 220 -20.67 16.90 19.95
CA LYS A 220 -21.27 18.25 20.10
C LYS A 220 -20.75 19.29 19.10
N ALA A 221 -19.43 19.35 18.90
CA ALA A 221 -18.84 20.33 17.98
C ALA A 221 -19.13 20.01 16.50
N ILE A 222 -19.37 18.75 16.16
CA ILE A 222 -19.73 18.28 14.81
C ILE A 222 -21.23 18.42 14.57
N GLU A 223 -22.06 18.03 15.54
CA GLU A 223 -23.52 18.15 15.49
C GLU A 223 -23.96 19.60 15.24
N SER A 224 -23.27 20.57 15.87
CA SER A 224 -23.55 22.00 15.73
C SER A 224 -23.17 22.60 14.36
N LEU A 225 -22.41 21.88 13.53
CA LEU A 225 -22.01 22.38 12.22
C LEU A 225 -23.15 22.27 11.21
N PRO A 226 -23.24 23.18 10.23
CA PRO A 226 -24.21 23.04 9.15
C PRO A 226 -23.96 21.76 8.34
N ASP A 227 -24.99 21.25 7.69
CA ASP A 227 -24.87 20.27 6.60
C ASP A 227 -24.43 21.01 5.32
N ALA A 228 -23.28 21.67 5.39
CA ALA A 228 -22.60 22.17 4.22
C ALA A 228 -21.72 21.05 3.68
N GLN A 229 -21.70 20.86 2.35
CA GLN A 229 -20.59 20.14 1.75
C GLN A 229 -19.32 20.83 2.21
N VAL A 230 -18.39 20.09 2.82
CA VAL A 230 -17.01 20.57 2.85
C VAL A 230 -16.71 20.84 1.38
N PRO A 231 -16.28 22.05 0.99
CA PRO A 231 -15.78 22.23 -0.36
C PRO A 231 -14.77 21.11 -0.58
N ALA A 232 -14.92 20.36 -1.67
CA ALA A 232 -13.94 19.35 -2.06
C ALA A 232 -12.56 19.93 -1.77
N PHE A 233 -11.64 19.14 -1.17
CA PHE A 233 -10.26 19.59 -0.99
C PHE A 233 -9.88 20.31 -2.29
N PHE A 234 -9.60 21.63 -2.22
CA PHE A 234 -9.59 22.60 -3.33
C PHE A 234 -10.95 23.21 -3.78
N ALA A 235 -11.56 24.07 -2.95
CA ALA A 235 -12.18 25.28 -3.48
C ALA A 235 -11.22 26.44 -3.23
N VAL A 236 -10.19 26.51 -4.07
CA VAL A 236 -9.48 27.78 -4.26
C VAL A 236 -10.45 28.65 -5.03
N SER A 237 -10.78 29.85 -4.53
CA SER A 237 -11.47 30.83 -5.35
C SER A 237 -10.69 31.00 -6.65
N ASP A 238 -11.36 30.89 -7.79
CA ASP A 238 -10.82 30.81 -9.17
C ASP A 238 -9.84 31.94 -9.60
N ALA A 239 -9.46 32.83 -8.69
CA ALA A 239 -8.60 33.97 -8.94
C ALA A 239 -7.15 33.82 -8.45
N ASP A 240 -6.80 32.81 -7.65
CA ASP A 240 -5.42 32.69 -7.11
C ASP A 240 -4.92 31.24 -6.89
N SER A 241 -5.49 30.27 -7.62
CA SER A 241 -4.98 28.91 -7.70
C SER A 241 -3.77 28.86 -8.62
N ALA A 242 -2.57 28.81 -8.04
CA ALA A 242 -1.53 28.02 -8.69
C ALA A 242 -2.06 26.59 -8.84
N PRO A 243 -2.05 26.01 -10.06
CA PRO A 243 -2.70 24.73 -10.32
C PRO A 243 -2.08 23.64 -9.43
N SER A 244 -2.90 22.96 -8.62
CA SER A 244 -2.59 21.56 -8.31
C SER A 244 -2.52 20.82 -9.65
N PRO A 245 -1.58 19.87 -9.85
CA PRO A 245 -1.52 19.15 -11.11
C PRO A 245 -2.76 18.23 -11.15
N GLU A 246 -3.87 18.76 -11.64
CA GLU A 246 -4.78 17.95 -12.43
C GLU A 246 -3.87 17.18 -13.41
N LEU A 247 -4.03 15.86 -13.49
CA LEU A 247 -3.47 15.13 -14.63
C LEU A 247 -3.88 15.96 -15.86
N PRO A 248 -2.92 16.36 -16.72
CA PRO A 248 -3.21 17.32 -17.77
C PRO A 248 -4.45 16.85 -18.53
N GLU A 249 -5.42 17.76 -18.74
CA GLU A 249 -6.59 17.45 -19.54
C GLU A 249 -6.11 16.81 -20.85
N LEU A 250 -6.54 15.57 -21.09
CA LEU A 250 -6.10 14.81 -22.25
C LEU A 250 -6.66 15.49 -23.51
N ALA A 251 -5.77 15.94 -24.38
CA ALA A 251 -6.17 16.39 -25.69
C ALA A 251 -6.68 15.21 -26.52
N ALA A 252 -7.73 15.44 -27.32
CA ALA A 252 -8.28 14.40 -28.17
C ALA A 252 -7.22 13.87 -29.15
N SER A 253 -7.04 12.56 -29.17
CA SER A 253 -6.05 11.88 -30.00
C SER A 253 -6.62 10.63 -30.67
N ASP A 254 -6.27 10.46 -31.94
CA ASP A 254 -6.49 9.21 -32.68
C ASP A 254 -5.47 8.13 -32.30
N VAL A 255 -4.35 8.51 -31.69
CA VAL A 255 -3.27 7.62 -31.24
C VAL A 255 -3.28 7.50 -29.73
N MET A 256 -3.19 6.27 -29.22
CA MET A 256 -3.24 5.95 -27.80
C MET A 256 -2.22 4.90 -27.42
N ILE A 257 -1.89 4.82 -26.13
CA ILE A 257 -1.15 3.71 -25.55
C ILE A 257 -2.10 2.50 -25.49
N ASN A 258 -1.72 1.41 -26.14
CA ASN A 258 -2.56 0.23 -26.35
C ASN A 258 -2.25 -0.91 -25.39
N GLU A 259 -0.97 -1.27 -25.31
CA GLU A 259 -0.46 -2.44 -24.59
C GLU A 259 1.02 -2.19 -24.26
N PHE A 260 1.52 -2.71 -23.15
CA PHE A 260 2.94 -2.69 -22.84
C PHE A 260 3.32 -3.92 -22.00
N MET A 261 4.63 -4.17 -21.90
CA MET A 261 5.18 -5.19 -21.01
C MET A 261 6.46 -4.68 -20.36
N ALA A 262 6.44 -4.56 -19.02
CA ALA A 262 7.57 -4.07 -18.22
C ALA A 262 8.51 -5.19 -17.72
N SER A 263 8.23 -6.45 -18.06
CA SER A 263 9.01 -7.61 -17.62
C SER A 263 8.96 -8.72 -18.68
N ASN A 264 9.67 -8.51 -19.79
CA ASN A 264 9.71 -9.44 -20.91
C ASN A 264 10.95 -10.36 -20.83
N GLU A 265 10.75 -11.65 -20.59
CA GLU A 265 11.82 -12.64 -20.52
C GLU A 265 11.76 -13.66 -21.67
N SER A 266 10.59 -13.91 -22.26
CA SER A 266 10.41 -14.96 -23.27
C SER A 266 9.39 -14.69 -24.38
N THR A 267 8.67 -13.57 -24.37
CA THR A 267 7.52 -13.37 -25.28
C THR A 267 7.93 -12.83 -26.65
N VAL A 268 8.37 -11.58 -26.73
CA VAL A 268 8.65 -10.87 -27.98
C VAL A 268 10.09 -10.40 -27.99
N GLN A 269 10.82 -10.69 -29.06
CA GLN A 269 12.19 -10.19 -29.21
C GLN A 269 12.19 -8.86 -29.98
N SER A 270 13.04 -7.94 -29.53
CA SER A 270 13.47 -6.80 -30.34
C SER A 270 14.16 -7.25 -31.62
N PRO A 271 14.25 -6.38 -32.65
CA PRO A 271 15.05 -6.63 -33.86
C PRO A 271 16.52 -7.00 -33.58
N ARG A 272 16.99 -6.78 -32.34
CA ARG A 272 18.33 -7.11 -31.85
C ARG A 272 18.40 -8.45 -31.11
N GLY A 273 17.32 -9.23 -31.11
CA GLY A 273 17.25 -10.57 -30.50
C GLY A 273 17.21 -10.54 -28.96
N LYS A 274 16.74 -9.45 -28.35
CA LYS A 274 16.61 -9.30 -26.90
C LYS A 274 15.14 -9.22 -26.49
N TYR A 275 14.79 -9.90 -25.40
CA TYR A 275 13.52 -9.71 -24.71
C TYR A 275 13.63 -8.42 -23.89
N SER A 276 13.28 -7.31 -24.54
CA SER A 276 13.25 -5.97 -23.95
C SER A 276 11.82 -5.63 -23.58
N ASP A 277 11.64 -4.76 -22.60
CA ASP A 277 10.34 -4.14 -22.34
C ASP A 277 9.88 -3.40 -23.58
N TRP A 278 8.57 -3.26 -23.75
CA TRP A 278 8.01 -2.62 -24.93
C TRP A 278 6.72 -1.91 -24.60
N ILE A 279 6.42 -0.89 -25.40
CA ILE A 279 5.21 -0.09 -25.40
C ILE A 279 4.65 -0.15 -26.80
N GLU A 280 3.34 -0.36 -26.91
CA GLU A 280 2.61 -0.34 -28.16
C GLU A 280 1.66 0.85 -28.21
N LEU A 281 1.71 1.59 -29.32
CA LEU A 281 0.72 2.60 -29.66
C LEU A 281 -0.25 2.05 -30.71
N VAL A 282 -1.52 2.44 -30.63
CA VAL A 282 -2.54 2.12 -31.63
C VAL A 282 -3.08 3.39 -32.27
N ASN A 283 -3.24 3.38 -33.59
CA ASN A 283 -4.01 4.38 -34.32
C ASN A 283 -5.44 3.88 -34.50
N ARG A 284 -6.40 4.52 -33.82
CA ARG A 284 -7.83 4.13 -33.84
C ARG A 284 -8.61 4.76 -34.98
N SER A 285 -7.98 5.62 -35.78
CA SER A 285 -8.63 6.28 -36.91
C SER A 285 -8.64 5.41 -38.16
N GLY A 286 -9.51 5.78 -39.11
CA GLY A 286 -9.55 5.21 -40.46
C GLY A 286 -8.51 5.79 -41.43
N LYS A 287 -7.52 6.55 -40.95
CA LYS A 287 -6.49 7.20 -41.78
C LYS A 287 -5.11 6.92 -41.21
N ALA A 288 -4.06 7.02 -42.04
CA ALA A 288 -2.69 6.96 -41.54
C ALA A 288 -2.42 8.20 -40.68
N VAL A 289 -1.78 8.01 -39.52
CA VAL A 289 -1.40 9.09 -38.60
C VAL A 289 0.12 9.18 -38.52
N ASP A 290 0.65 10.36 -38.83
CA ASP A 290 2.06 10.69 -38.62
C ASP A 290 2.27 11.02 -37.13
N VAL A 291 3.09 10.20 -36.46
CA VAL A 291 3.43 10.34 -35.05
C VAL A 291 4.84 10.92 -34.84
N SER A 292 5.49 11.35 -35.94
CA SER A 292 6.78 12.02 -35.89
C SER A 292 6.76 13.19 -34.92
N GLY A 293 7.76 13.23 -34.05
CA GLY A 293 7.95 14.33 -33.11
C GLY A 293 7.03 14.34 -31.89
N MET A 294 6.11 13.38 -31.74
CA MET A 294 5.41 13.12 -30.48
C MET A 294 6.40 12.56 -29.44
N TYR A 295 6.03 12.58 -28.16
CA TYR A 295 6.90 12.13 -27.07
C TYR A 295 6.31 10.98 -26.27
N LEU A 296 7.18 10.05 -25.87
CA LEU A 296 6.94 9.10 -24.79
C LEU A 296 7.77 9.45 -23.55
N SER A 297 7.22 9.17 -22.38
CA SER A 297 7.91 9.32 -21.10
C SER A 297 7.39 8.35 -20.05
N ASP A 298 8.26 8.01 -19.11
CA ASP A 298 7.96 7.29 -17.86
C ASP A 298 7.88 8.22 -16.63
N ASN A 299 7.99 9.53 -16.83
CA ASN A 299 8.21 10.51 -15.76
C ASN A 299 7.25 11.70 -15.86
N ALA A 300 6.36 11.81 -14.87
CA ALA A 300 5.37 12.89 -14.75
C ALA A 300 5.98 14.31 -14.72
N HIS A 301 7.22 14.44 -14.25
CA HIS A 301 7.93 15.72 -14.20
C HIS A 301 8.63 16.07 -15.53
N SER A 302 8.65 15.15 -16.50
CA SER A 302 9.31 15.33 -17.78
C SER A 302 8.61 14.50 -18.87
N VAL A 303 7.42 14.92 -19.30
CA VAL A 303 6.61 14.20 -20.30
C VAL A 303 7.19 14.20 -21.72
N GLN A 304 8.31 14.89 -21.96
CA GLN A 304 9.01 15.02 -23.25
C GLN A 304 10.35 14.23 -23.27
N LYS A 305 10.39 13.03 -22.68
CA LYS A 305 11.65 12.28 -22.44
C LYS A 305 12.25 11.67 -23.70
N TRP A 306 11.43 11.04 -24.55
CA TRP A 306 11.86 10.45 -25.81
C TRP A 306 10.98 10.90 -26.97
N LYS A 307 11.58 11.54 -27.96
CA LYS A 307 10.90 12.01 -29.17
C LYS A 307 10.85 10.89 -30.21
N ILE A 308 9.65 10.60 -30.72
CA ILE A 308 9.45 9.64 -31.81
C ILE A 308 10.15 10.16 -33.08
N PRO A 309 11.02 9.36 -33.73
CA PRO A 309 11.78 9.79 -34.90
C PRO A 309 10.91 10.27 -36.07
N GLU A 310 11.46 11.18 -36.86
CA GLU A 310 10.84 11.70 -38.08
C GLU A 310 10.56 10.58 -39.11
N GLY A 311 9.43 10.70 -39.81
CA GLY A 311 8.97 9.72 -40.79
C GLY A 311 8.22 8.52 -40.19
N THR A 312 7.88 8.56 -38.90
CA THR A 312 7.15 7.47 -38.24
C THR A 312 5.64 7.62 -38.45
N VAL A 313 5.04 6.69 -39.19
CA VAL A 313 3.61 6.72 -39.53
C VAL A 313 2.94 5.41 -39.11
N ILE A 314 1.80 5.53 -38.44
CA ILE A 314 0.95 4.38 -38.08
C ILE A 314 -0.20 4.29 -39.10
N ALA A 315 -0.33 3.14 -39.76
CA ALA A 315 -1.41 2.87 -40.71
C ALA A 315 -2.81 2.96 -40.06
N PRO A 316 -3.91 3.09 -40.83
CA PRO A 316 -5.27 3.04 -40.29
C PRO A 316 -5.50 1.77 -39.46
N GLY A 317 -5.97 1.89 -38.22
CA GLY A 317 -6.15 0.73 -37.32
C GLY A 317 -4.85 0.00 -36.96
N GLY A 318 -3.69 0.58 -37.30
CA GLY A 318 -2.38 -0.04 -37.14
C GLY A 318 -1.80 0.15 -35.74
N TYR A 319 -0.73 -0.59 -35.49
CA TYR A 319 0.00 -0.63 -34.23
C TYR A 319 1.45 -0.26 -34.45
N LEU A 320 2.08 0.35 -33.44
CA LEU A 320 3.48 0.72 -33.45
C LEU A 320 4.16 0.23 -32.17
N LEU A 321 5.08 -0.70 -32.32
CA LEU A 321 5.85 -1.25 -31.21
C LEU A 321 7.15 -0.47 -31.00
N ILE A 322 7.41 -0.08 -29.75
CA ILE A 322 8.56 0.72 -29.32
C ILE A 322 9.23 0.02 -28.15
N TRP A 323 10.52 -0.26 -28.24
CA TRP A 323 11.29 -0.95 -27.20
C TRP A 323 11.73 0.02 -26.11
N ALA A 324 11.42 -0.29 -24.85
CA ALA A 324 11.83 0.48 -23.68
C ALA A 324 13.03 -0.18 -22.99
N ASP A 325 14.23 0.04 -23.51
CA ASP A 325 15.45 -0.64 -23.05
C ASP A 325 16.69 0.25 -22.95
N GLU A 326 16.48 1.57 -22.89
CA GLU A 326 17.53 2.58 -22.80
C GLU A 326 18.56 2.49 -23.95
N LYS A 327 18.15 2.01 -25.13
CA LYS A 327 19.01 1.96 -26.31
C LYS A 327 18.68 3.08 -27.28
N LYS A 328 19.67 3.41 -28.11
CA LYS A 328 19.47 4.33 -29.23
C LYS A 328 18.69 3.62 -30.34
N SER A 329 17.66 4.30 -30.84
CA SER A 329 16.95 3.91 -32.04
C SER A 329 17.90 3.93 -33.24
N LYS A 330 17.61 3.09 -34.24
CA LYS A 330 18.24 3.11 -35.57
C LYS A 330 17.12 3.12 -36.62
N GLU A 331 17.47 3.36 -37.87
CA GLU A 331 16.48 3.37 -38.96
C GLU A 331 15.72 2.03 -39.00
N GLY A 332 14.39 2.09 -38.84
CA GLY A 332 13.51 0.92 -38.75
C GLY A 332 13.43 0.22 -37.38
N ASP A 333 14.13 0.71 -36.35
CA ASP A 333 14.25 0.06 -35.04
C ASP A 333 14.05 1.09 -33.90
N LEU A 334 12.82 1.15 -33.38
CA LEU A 334 12.40 2.13 -32.39
C LEU A 334 12.72 1.66 -30.97
N HIS A 335 13.77 2.26 -30.39
CA HIS A 335 14.14 2.09 -28.98
C HIS A 335 14.06 3.44 -28.28
N CYS A 336 13.29 3.54 -27.20
CA CYS A 336 13.27 4.73 -26.37
C CYS A 336 14.45 4.76 -25.38
N ASN A 337 14.75 5.95 -24.87
CA ASN A 337 15.89 6.20 -23.99
C ASN A 337 15.60 5.90 -22.51
N PHE A 338 14.55 5.14 -22.22
CA PHE A 338 14.14 4.71 -20.89
C PHE A 338 13.73 3.24 -20.91
N LYS A 339 13.54 2.68 -19.71
CA LYS A 339 13.10 1.29 -19.49
C LYS A 339 11.94 1.31 -18.50
N LEU A 340 11.05 0.33 -18.57
CA LEU A 340 9.94 0.25 -17.65
C LEU A 340 10.30 -0.43 -16.32
N ALA A 341 9.73 0.05 -15.22
CA ALA A 341 9.88 -0.53 -13.89
C ALA A 341 8.80 -1.59 -13.64
N ALA A 342 9.22 -2.86 -13.47
CA ALA A 342 8.30 -3.97 -13.19
C ALA A 342 7.51 -3.81 -11.87
N GLU A 343 7.97 -2.99 -10.92
CA GLU A 343 7.24 -2.72 -9.67
C GLU A 343 6.09 -1.71 -9.83
N GLY A 344 5.99 -1.06 -10.99
CA GLY A 344 4.97 -0.08 -11.31
C GLY A 344 5.49 1.36 -11.41
N GLU A 345 4.92 2.09 -12.36
CA GLU A 345 5.20 3.49 -12.66
C GLU A 345 4.11 4.04 -13.60
N GLU A 346 4.46 5.00 -14.46
CA GLU A 346 3.56 5.74 -15.32
C GLU A 346 4.12 5.80 -16.75
N ILE A 347 3.25 5.81 -17.76
CA ILE A 347 3.63 6.04 -19.17
C ILE A 347 2.79 7.19 -19.70
N PHE A 348 3.44 8.14 -20.35
CA PHE A 348 2.83 9.33 -20.94
C PHE A 348 3.07 9.35 -22.45
N LEU A 349 2.03 9.69 -23.21
CA LEU A 349 2.11 10.05 -24.62
C LEU A 349 1.75 11.53 -24.75
N SER A 350 2.69 12.35 -25.21
CA SER A 350 2.48 13.79 -25.43
C SER A 350 2.62 14.16 -26.89
N ASP A 351 1.93 15.23 -27.29
CA ASP A 351 1.93 15.73 -28.65
C ASP A 351 3.26 16.38 -29.04
N THR A 352 3.37 16.83 -30.29
CA THR A 352 4.55 17.48 -30.86
C THR A 352 4.79 18.88 -30.29
N ASP A 353 6.04 19.36 -30.43
CA ASP A 353 6.42 20.73 -30.04
C ASP A 353 5.55 21.78 -30.77
N ALA A 354 5.22 21.53 -32.04
CA ALA A 354 4.39 22.42 -32.86
C ALA A 354 2.93 22.49 -32.39
N ARG A 355 2.44 21.46 -31.69
CA ARG A 355 1.09 21.38 -31.11
C ARG A 355 1.10 21.62 -29.60
N GLY A 356 2.20 22.19 -29.07
CA GLY A 356 2.29 22.63 -27.69
C GLY A 356 2.50 21.50 -26.68
N ASN A 357 2.93 20.31 -27.11
CA ASN A 357 3.24 19.18 -26.23
C ASN A 357 2.10 18.81 -25.27
N GLN A 358 0.85 18.91 -25.72
CA GLN A 358 -0.34 18.53 -24.94
C GLN A 358 -0.29 17.04 -24.60
N LEU A 359 -0.77 16.64 -23.41
CA LEU A 359 -0.87 15.22 -23.07
C LEU A 359 -1.98 14.58 -23.89
N LEU A 360 -1.67 13.52 -24.63
CA LEU A 360 -2.61 12.81 -25.50
C LEU A 360 -3.17 11.57 -24.82
N ASP A 361 -2.33 10.85 -24.08
CA ASP A 361 -2.73 9.66 -23.35
C ASP A 361 -1.78 9.37 -22.18
N TYR A 362 -2.27 8.60 -21.21
CA TYR A 362 -1.51 8.22 -20.02
C TYR A 362 -2.02 6.91 -19.41
N VAL A 363 -1.10 6.17 -18.80
CA VAL A 363 -1.42 5.02 -17.95
C VAL A 363 -0.55 5.00 -16.71
N LYS A 364 -1.16 4.71 -15.57
CA LYS A 364 -0.47 4.33 -14.34
C LYS A 364 -0.62 2.84 -14.13
N PHE A 365 0.45 2.16 -13.76
CA PHE A 365 0.42 0.73 -13.48
C PHE A 365 1.18 0.39 -12.22
N GLY A 366 0.78 -0.72 -11.58
CA GLY A 366 1.45 -1.29 -10.41
C GLY A 366 2.42 -2.41 -10.79
N ALA A 367 2.77 -3.26 -9.82
CA ALA A 367 3.62 -4.41 -10.05
C ALA A 367 3.15 -5.29 -11.23
N GLN A 368 4.10 -5.74 -12.04
CA GLN A 368 3.90 -6.49 -13.28
C GLN A 368 4.50 -7.89 -13.17
N ASP A 369 3.74 -8.88 -13.61
CA ASP A 369 4.22 -10.25 -13.72
C ASP A 369 5.12 -10.42 -14.95
N LYS A 370 6.05 -11.37 -14.86
CA LYS A 370 6.91 -11.74 -15.99
C LYS A 370 6.08 -12.29 -17.14
N ASP A 371 6.41 -11.86 -18.35
CA ASP A 371 5.81 -12.32 -19.61
C ASP A 371 4.29 -12.11 -19.70
N VAL A 372 3.75 -11.21 -18.87
CA VAL A 372 2.35 -10.76 -18.90
C VAL A 372 2.31 -9.32 -19.39
N ALA A 373 1.52 -9.06 -20.41
CA ALA A 373 1.31 -7.71 -20.91
C ALA A 373 0.20 -7.02 -20.11
N PHE A 374 0.22 -5.69 -20.08
CA PHE A 374 -0.85 -4.87 -19.54
C PHE A 374 -1.36 -3.96 -20.65
N GLY A 375 -2.66 -4.00 -20.91
CA GLY A 375 -3.23 -3.32 -22.07
C GLY A 375 -4.70 -3.01 -21.93
N ARG A 376 -5.20 -2.22 -22.88
CA ARG A 376 -6.61 -1.85 -22.95
C ARG A 376 -7.47 -3.04 -23.39
N THR A 377 -8.68 -3.13 -22.87
CA THR A 377 -9.74 -4.03 -23.38
C THR A 377 -10.10 -3.64 -24.82
N ALA A 378 -10.78 -4.54 -25.55
CA ALA A 378 -11.11 -4.32 -26.96
C ALA A 378 -11.98 -3.07 -27.23
N ASP A 379 -12.71 -2.58 -26.22
CA ASP A 379 -13.46 -1.32 -26.26
C ASP A 379 -12.58 -0.07 -25.97
N GLY A 380 -11.32 -0.27 -25.61
CA GLY A 380 -10.33 0.77 -25.32
C GLY A 380 -10.51 1.46 -23.96
N GLN A 381 -11.41 0.98 -23.08
CA GLN A 381 -11.81 1.71 -21.87
C GLN A 381 -11.08 1.26 -20.60
N LEU A 382 -10.83 -0.03 -20.43
CA LEU A 382 -10.29 -0.60 -19.20
C LEU A 382 -8.88 -1.15 -19.41
N TRP A 383 -8.02 -0.99 -18.42
CA TRP A 383 -6.68 -1.59 -18.39
C TRP A 383 -6.70 -2.90 -17.61
N ARG A 384 -6.09 -3.96 -18.16
CA ARG A 384 -6.00 -5.30 -17.56
C ARG A 384 -4.73 -6.02 -17.97
N SER A 385 -4.39 -7.06 -17.24
CA SER A 385 -3.39 -8.05 -17.68
C SER A 385 -3.92 -8.84 -18.87
N LEU A 386 -3.07 -9.05 -19.87
CA LEU A 386 -3.39 -9.67 -21.16
C LEU A 386 -2.39 -10.77 -21.52
N VAL A 387 -2.82 -11.67 -22.41
CA VAL A 387 -1.85 -12.44 -23.20
C VAL A 387 -1.21 -11.47 -24.20
N PRO A 388 0.13 -11.42 -24.33
CA PRO A 388 0.80 -10.44 -25.17
C PRO A 388 0.34 -10.48 -26.64
N THR A 389 -0.05 -9.33 -27.18
CA THR A 389 -0.59 -9.21 -28.56
C THR A 389 0.13 -8.16 -29.43
N PRO A 390 1.48 -8.14 -29.48
CA PRO A 390 2.20 -7.14 -30.27
C PRO A 390 1.78 -7.16 -31.75
N GLY A 391 1.45 -5.98 -32.27
CA GLY A 391 1.04 -5.76 -33.65
C GLY A 391 -0.38 -6.23 -33.97
N ALA A 392 -1.18 -6.60 -32.97
CA ALA A 392 -2.50 -7.19 -33.15
C ALA A 392 -3.51 -6.67 -32.12
N GLN A 393 -4.79 -6.96 -32.35
CA GLN A 393 -5.84 -6.60 -31.41
C GLN A 393 -5.69 -7.35 -30.09
N ASN A 394 -5.75 -6.61 -28.98
CA ASN A 394 -5.71 -7.11 -27.61
C ASN A 394 -6.75 -8.21 -27.36
N ARG A 395 -6.32 -9.28 -26.67
CA ARG A 395 -7.17 -10.41 -26.29
C ARG A 395 -7.02 -10.70 -24.80
N GLU A 396 -8.14 -10.88 -24.13
CA GLU A 396 -8.14 -11.26 -22.72
C GLU A 396 -7.49 -12.64 -22.54
N SER A 397 -6.71 -12.81 -21.47
CA SER A 397 -6.29 -14.12 -20.99
C SER A 397 -7.53 -14.89 -20.54
N LYS A 398 -7.71 -16.11 -21.05
CA LYS A 398 -8.82 -16.99 -20.65
C LYS A 398 -8.81 -17.36 -19.18
#